data_AF-A0A1U7VK16-F1
#
_entry.id   AF-A0A1U7VK16-F1
#
_cell.length_a   1.000
_cell.length_b   1.000
_cell.length_c   1.000
_cell.angle_alpha   90.00
_cell.angle_beta   90.00
_cell.angle_gamma   90.00
#
_symmetry.space_group_name_H-M   'P 1'
#
loop_
_entity.id
_entity.type
_entity.pdbx_description
1 polymer ?
#
loop_
_entity_poly.entity_id
_entity_poly.type
_entity_poly.pdbx_seq_one_letter_code
_entity_poly.pdbx_strand_id
1 'polypeptide(L)'
;MKKQLQVPHLLLFSMVLASEIGSTLEYPVVISTWPFLEAVRAAWRAVDSGFSAVDAVVEGCSACEKLRCDGTGVYEVIPSKSSN
;
A
#
# COMPACT_ATOMS: atom_id res chain seq x y z
N MET A 1 -5.61 -59.37 -9.19
CA MET A 1 -6.13 -58.07 -8.73
C MET A 1 -5.24 -57.54 -7.60
N LYS A 2 -4.21 -56.75 -7.92
CA LYS A 2 -3.30 -56.16 -6.94
C LYS A 2 -3.45 -54.64 -7.07
N LYS A 3 -4.31 -54.05 -6.23
CA LYS A 3 -4.49 -52.59 -6.15
C LYS A 3 -3.26 -52.01 -5.45
N GLN A 4 -2.21 -51.76 -6.23
CA GLN A 4 -0.97 -51.16 -5.73
C GLN A 4 -1.23 -49.68 -5.43
N LEU A 5 -1.57 -49.43 -4.17
CA LEU A 5 -1.25 -48.27 -3.34
C LEU A 5 -0.65 -47.07 -4.12
N GLN A 6 -1.53 -46.25 -4.70
CA GLN A 6 -1.21 -45.00 -5.41
C GLN A 6 -0.98 -43.81 -4.46
N VAL A 7 -0.86 -44.08 -3.16
CA VAL A 7 -0.74 -43.12 -2.06
C VAL A 7 0.62 -42.38 -2.01
N PRO A 8 1.78 -42.96 -2.39
CA PRO A 8 3.06 -42.25 -2.19
C PRO A 8 3.25 -41.11 -3.18
N HIS A 9 2.62 -41.18 -4.36
CA HIS A 9 2.73 -40.15 -5.40
C HIS A 9 1.90 -38.90 -5.07
N LEU A 10 0.82 -39.06 -4.30
CA LEU A 10 -0.02 -37.95 -3.85
C LEU A 10 0.66 -37.16 -2.71
N LEU A 11 1.38 -37.86 -1.83
CA LEU A 11 2.15 -37.24 -0.74
C LEU A 11 3.39 -36.49 -1.25
N LEU A 12 4.06 -37.01 -2.29
CA LEU A 12 5.19 -36.34 -2.93
C LEU A 12 4.80 -35.00 -3.58
N PHE A 13 3.59 -34.89 -4.15
CA PHE A 13 3.12 -33.64 -4.76
C PHE A 13 2.88 -32.53 -3.72
N SER A 14 2.52 -32.90 -2.49
CA SER A 14 2.27 -31.94 -1.40
C SER A 14 3.52 -31.24 -0.88
N MET A 15 4.71 -31.85 -1.00
CA MET A 15 5.96 -31.25 -0.50
C MET A 15 6.63 -30.30 -1.50
N VAL A 16 6.20 -30.29 -2.76
CA VAL A 16 6.83 -29.47 -3.83
C VAL A 16 6.39 -28.00 -3.79
N LEU A 17 5.36 -27.63 -3.01
CA LEU A 17 4.94 -26.23 -2.84
C LEU A 17 5.62 -25.48 -1.68
N ALA A 18 6.60 -26.09 -1.00
CA ALA A 18 7.21 -25.52 0.19
C ALA A 18 8.71 -25.26 -0.01
N SER A 19 9.08 -24.24 -0.80
CA SER A 19 10.32 -23.47 -0.60
C SER A 19 10.50 -22.41 -1.70
N GLU A 20 10.02 -21.19 -1.44
CA GLU A 20 10.64 -19.94 -1.89
C GLU A 20 10.45 -18.93 -0.75
N ILE A 21 11.15 -19.11 0.38
CA ILE A 21 11.35 -18.00 1.33
C ILE A 21 12.48 -17.15 0.74
N GLY A 22 12.18 -16.49 -0.38
CA GLY A 22 12.98 -15.37 -0.85
C GLY A 22 12.82 -14.26 0.18
N SER A 23 13.95 -13.86 0.79
CA SER A 23 14.14 -12.66 1.63
C SER A 23 12.86 -11.99 2.17
N THR A 24 12.62 -12.15 3.47
CA THR A 24 11.50 -11.57 4.22
C THR A 24 11.23 -10.11 3.84
N LEU A 25 10.07 -9.92 3.22
CA LEU A 25 9.41 -8.73 2.69
C LEU A 25 9.67 -7.41 3.47
N GLU A 26 10.31 -6.42 2.86
CA GLU A 26 10.33 -5.04 3.39
C GLU A 26 9.08 -4.27 2.95
N TYR A 27 7.91 -4.60 3.50
CA TYR A 27 6.70 -3.79 3.31
C TYR A 27 5.75 -3.89 4.52
N PRO A 28 5.06 -2.80 4.89
CA PRO A 28 4.86 -1.57 4.11
C PRO A 28 5.95 -0.48 4.28
N VAL A 29 6.12 0.36 3.26
CA VAL A 29 6.99 1.55 3.26
C VAL A 29 6.21 2.73 2.66
N VAL A 30 6.34 3.90 3.28
CA VAL A 30 5.69 5.15 2.84
C VAL A 30 6.75 6.23 2.65
N ILE A 31 6.77 6.86 1.47
CA ILE A 31 7.71 7.93 1.11
C ILE A 31 6.91 9.11 0.55
N SER A 32 7.27 10.32 0.98
CA SER A 32 6.75 11.59 0.45
C SER A 32 7.83 12.38 -0.27
N THR A 33 7.44 13.32 -1.13
CA THR A 33 8.36 14.20 -1.88
C THR A 33 9.06 15.25 -1.01
N TRP A 34 8.43 15.63 0.11
CA TRP A 34 8.86 16.68 1.06
C TRP A 34 8.68 16.20 2.51
N PRO A 35 9.21 16.88 3.54
CA PRO A 35 9.09 16.47 4.95
C PRO A 35 7.68 16.74 5.56
N PHE A 36 6.63 16.36 4.84
CA PHE A 36 5.24 16.49 5.26
C PHE A 36 4.85 15.35 6.20
N LEU A 37 5.29 15.47 7.45
CA LEU A 37 5.15 14.41 8.46
C LEU A 37 3.69 13.94 8.64
N GLU A 38 2.72 14.86 8.59
CA GLU A 38 1.32 14.50 8.79
C GLU A 38 0.74 13.67 7.63
N ALA A 39 1.16 13.92 6.39
CA ALA A 39 0.80 13.06 5.26
C ALA A 39 1.42 11.67 5.40
N VAL A 40 2.71 11.59 5.73
CA VAL A 40 3.38 10.30 5.90
C VAL A 40 2.73 9.50 7.03
N ARG A 41 2.39 10.15 8.15
CA ARG A 41 1.68 9.51 9.27
C ARG A 41 0.29 9.03 8.88
N ALA A 42 -0.47 9.80 8.10
CA ALA A 42 -1.78 9.38 7.63
C ALA A 42 -1.70 8.17 6.69
N ALA A 43 -0.80 8.21 5.71
CA ALA A 43 -0.53 7.10 4.81
C ALA A 43 -0.03 5.85 5.55
N TRP A 44 0.86 6.02 6.54
CA TRP A 44 1.34 4.91 7.37
C TRP A 44 0.19 4.24 8.14
N ARG A 45 -0.67 5.02 8.80
CA ARG A 45 -1.83 4.46 9.51
C ARG A 45 -2.75 3.65 8.60
N ALA A 46 -2.96 4.09 7.36
CA ALA A 46 -3.78 3.36 6.41
C ALA A 46 -3.14 2.03 6.02
N VAL A 47 -1.87 2.02 5.58
CA VAL A 47 -1.22 0.79 5.15
C VAL A 47 -0.97 -0.19 6.32
N ASP A 48 -0.67 0.33 7.51
CA ASP A 48 -0.51 -0.45 8.75
C ASP A 48 -1.83 -1.09 9.21
N SER A 49 -2.96 -0.45 8.90
CA SER A 49 -4.31 -1.01 9.14
C SER A 49 -4.74 -2.04 8.09
N GLY A 50 -3.87 -2.38 7.13
CA GLY A 50 -4.15 -3.35 6.07
C GLY A 50 -4.91 -2.78 4.87
N PHE A 51 -5.04 -1.46 4.75
CA PHE A 51 -5.59 -0.84 3.54
C PHE A 51 -4.62 -0.95 2.36
N SER A 52 -5.14 -0.74 1.15
CA SER A 52 -4.32 -0.83 -0.05
C SER A 52 -3.30 0.30 -0.12
N ALA A 53 -2.25 0.12 -0.92
CA ALA A 53 -1.28 1.19 -1.19
C ALA A 53 -1.95 2.45 -1.78
N VAL A 54 -3.02 2.28 -2.57
CA VAL A 54 -3.79 3.39 -3.13
C VAL A 54 -4.50 4.16 -2.02
N ASP A 55 -5.17 3.46 -1.11
CA ASP A 55 -5.84 4.09 0.04
C ASP A 55 -4.84 4.86 0.92
N ALA A 56 -3.64 4.29 1.12
CA ALA A 56 -2.57 4.97 1.86
C ALA A 56 -2.12 6.27 1.17
N VAL A 57 -1.97 6.27 -0.16
CA VAL A 57 -1.66 7.48 -0.93
C VAL A 57 -2.79 8.51 -0.80
N VAL A 58 -4.06 8.08 -0.92
CA VAL A 58 -5.22 8.96 -0.80
C VAL A 58 -5.27 9.60 0.59
N GLU A 59 -5.17 8.82 1.66
CA GLU A 59 -5.18 9.35 3.04
C GLU A 59 -4.02 10.32 3.30
N GLY A 60 -2.81 10.02 2.79
CA GLY A 60 -1.67 10.91 2.90
C GLY A 60 -1.87 12.24 2.17
N CYS A 61 -2.28 12.19 0.90
CA CYS A 61 -2.52 13.39 0.08
C CYS A 61 -3.68 14.23 0.66
N SER A 62 -4.78 13.60 1.05
CA SER A 62 -5.94 14.28 1.66
C SER A 62 -5.58 14.94 2.99
N ALA A 63 -4.69 14.34 3.80
CA ALA A 63 -4.19 15.00 5.00
C ALA A 63 -3.43 16.30 4.64
N CYS A 64 -2.61 16.29 3.59
CA CYS A 64 -1.90 17.50 3.18
C CYS A 64 -2.77 18.57 2.52
N GLU A 65 -3.80 18.19 1.77
CA GLU A 65 -4.78 19.16 1.25
C GLU A 65 -5.48 19.90 2.40
N LYS A 66 -5.85 19.17 3.46
CA LYS A 66 -6.51 19.74 4.66
C LYS A 66 -5.54 20.61 5.48
N LEU A 67 -4.34 20.11 5.73
CA LEU A 67 -3.36 20.74 6.62
C LEU A 67 -2.49 21.80 5.93
N ARG A 68 -2.52 21.86 4.60
CA ARG A 68 -1.73 22.79 3.80
C ARG A 68 -0.23 22.65 4.10
N CYS A 69 0.26 21.41 3.95
CA CYS A 69 1.58 20.97 4.44
C CYS A 69 2.78 21.78 3.95
N ASP A 70 2.68 22.43 2.80
CA ASP A 70 3.75 23.25 2.20
C ASP A 70 3.69 24.72 2.62
N GLY A 71 2.74 25.09 3.49
CA GLY A 71 2.53 26.48 3.86
C GLY A 71 2.08 27.34 2.68
N THR A 72 1.71 26.76 1.52
CA THR A 72 0.77 27.41 0.63
C THR A 72 -0.52 27.42 1.41
N GLY A 73 -0.72 28.41 2.27
CA GLY A 73 -2.03 28.83 2.76
C GLY A 73 -2.77 29.37 1.55
N VAL A 74 -4.04 29.00 1.37
CA VAL A 74 -4.87 29.24 0.18
C VAL A 74 -4.37 28.60 -1.12
N TYR A 75 -5.17 27.66 -1.64
CA TYR A 75 -5.46 27.79 -3.06
C TYR A 75 -6.13 29.16 -3.08
N GLU A 76 -5.38 30.18 -3.48
CA GLU A 76 -6.00 31.05 -4.45
C GLU A 76 -6.31 30.08 -5.60
N VAL A 77 -7.50 29.48 -5.52
CA VAL A 77 -8.20 29.07 -6.72
C VAL A 77 -8.24 30.39 -7.45
N ILE A 78 -7.28 30.63 -8.35
CA ILE A 78 -7.33 31.80 -9.22
C ILE A 78 -8.75 31.72 -9.76
N PRO A 79 -9.65 32.67 -9.44
CA PRO A 79 -10.99 32.60 -9.94
C PRO A 79 -10.82 32.56 -11.45
N SER A 80 -11.09 31.43 -12.08
CA SER A 80 -11.26 31.43 -13.53
C SER A 80 -12.37 32.43 -13.72
N LYS A 81 -12.06 33.58 -14.33
CA LYS A 81 -13.11 34.52 -14.71
C LYS A 81 -14.10 33.70 -15.52
N SER A 82 -15.27 33.43 -14.94
CA SER A 82 -16.41 32.94 -15.70
C SER A 82 -16.74 34.07 -16.65
N SER A 83 -16.22 33.99 -17.88
CA SER A 83 -16.62 34.89 -18.95
C SER A 83 -18.12 34.69 -19.14
N ASN A 84 -18.88 35.76 -18.92
CA ASN A 84 -20.14 35.94 -19.62
C ASN A 84 -19.84 36.18 -21.10
#